data_AF-A0A657BEB3-F1
#
_entry.id   AF-A0A657BEB3-F1
#
_cell.length_a   1.000
_cell.length_b   1.000
_cell.length_c   1.000
_cell.angle_alpha   90.00
_cell.angle_beta   90.00
_cell.angle_gamma   90.00
#
_symmetry.space_group_name_H-M   'P 1'
#
loop_
_entity.id
_entity.type
_entity.pdbx_description
1 polymer ?
#
loop_
_entity_poly.entity_id
_entity_poly.type
_entity_poly.pdbx_seq_one_letter_code
_entity_poly.pdbx_strand_id
1 'polypeptide(L)'
;MKDSNESSKRKLGDIDVRQTGLGLIDLPSFDTLVELAREKPEELEQLRQRITRDVISSAPNHMQERLSGLQFQIDMERRRSSSAVSACLKISSMMNEALVDLREALSNPEEFLRNRPQHRADVLDFSSARAKKLLAD
;
A
#
# COMPACT_ATOMS: atom_id res chain seq x y z
N MET A 1 -43.93 25.55 19.95
CA MET A 1 -43.29 26.46 18.96
C MET A 1 -41.80 26.43 19.24
N LYS A 2 -41.02 25.79 18.35
CA LYS A 2 -40.12 26.46 17.38
C LYS A 2 -38.91 27.11 18.08
N ASP A 3 -37.66 26.77 17.82
CA ASP A 3 -37.06 26.21 16.61
C ASP A 3 -35.80 25.37 16.91
N SER A 4 -35.55 24.45 15.98
CA SER A 4 -34.39 23.60 15.83
C SER A 4 -33.11 24.38 15.52
N ASN A 5 -32.00 23.64 15.70
CA ASN A 5 -30.81 23.68 14.85
C ASN A 5 -29.75 24.75 15.15
N GLU A 6 -28.72 24.34 15.88
CA GLU A 6 -27.35 24.70 15.50
C GLU A 6 -26.45 23.48 15.63
N SER A 7 -26.50 22.66 14.58
CA SER A 7 -25.44 21.70 14.29
C SER A 7 -24.09 22.41 14.16
N SER A 8 -23.03 21.61 14.35
CA SER A 8 -21.75 21.77 13.65
C SER A 8 -20.72 22.74 14.22
N LYS A 9 -20.25 22.55 15.46
CA LYS A 9 -18.88 22.96 15.85
C LYS A 9 -18.25 22.05 16.91
N ARG A 10 -18.08 20.75 16.63
CA ARG A 10 -16.94 20.04 17.25
C ARG A 10 -15.73 20.35 16.39
N LYS A 11 -14.96 21.36 16.81
CA LYS A 11 -13.67 21.70 16.20
C LYS A 11 -12.81 20.44 16.21
N LEU A 12 -12.44 19.95 15.03
CA LEU A 12 -11.44 18.91 14.79
C LEU A 12 -10.02 19.47 15.05
N GLY A 13 -9.84 20.20 16.15
CA GLY A 13 -8.72 21.11 16.37
C GLY A 13 -7.65 20.65 17.36
N ASP A 14 -7.86 19.55 18.08
CA ASP A 14 -6.95 19.14 19.17
C ASP A 14 -6.47 17.69 19.02
N ILE A 15 -6.20 17.24 17.78
CA ILE A 15 -5.52 15.96 17.59
C ILE A 15 -4.03 16.23 17.78
N ASP A 16 -3.52 15.87 18.95
CA ASP A 16 -2.10 15.83 19.29
C ASP A 16 -1.39 14.87 18.33
N VAL A 17 -0.84 15.43 17.24
CA VAL A 17 -0.10 14.75 16.19
C VAL A 17 1.21 14.26 16.79
N ARG A 18 1.19 13.05 17.35
CA ARG A 18 2.40 12.32 17.66
C ARG A 18 3.12 12.10 16.33
N GLN A 19 4.10 12.96 16.08
CA GLN A 19 5.09 12.88 15.01
C GLN A 19 5.61 11.44 14.96
N THR A 20 5.03 10.61 14.10
CA THR A 20 5.70 9.38 13.68
C THR A 20 7.02 9.82 13.08
N GLY A 21 8.14 9.15 13.40
CA GLY A 21 9.52 9.67 13.31
C GLY A 21 10.05 10.17 11.96
N LEU A 22 9.19 10.37 10.97
CA LEU A 22 9.47 11.04 9.70
C LEU A 22 8.68 12.36 9.52
N GLY A 23 7.68 12.68 10.36
CA GLY A 23 6.88 13.91 10.26
C GLY A 23 6.02 14.02 9.00
N LEU A 24 5.81 12.92 8.29
CA LEU A 24 5.21 12.89 6.93
C LEU A 24 3.69 12.71 6.93
N ILE A 25 3.07 12.42 8.07
CA ILE A 25 1.68 11.93 8.11
C ILE A 25 0.95 12.47 9.34
N ASP A 26 -0.26 12.98 9.12
CA ASP A 26 -1.25 13.27 10.16
C ASP A 26 -2.11 12.03 10.45
N LEU A 27 -1.84 11.39 11.59
CA LEU A 27 -2.51 10.17 12.04
C LEU A 27 -3.35 10.47 13.30
N PRO A 28 -4.66 10.15 13.30
CA PRO A 28 -5.51 10.30 14.49
C PRO A 28 -5.03 9.49 15.69
N SER A 29 -5.54 9.84 16.87
CA SER A 29 -5.28 9.09 18.09
C SER A 29 -5.71 7.61 17.97
N PHE A 30 -5.08 6.74 18.76
CA PHE A 30 -5.43 5.32 18.78
C PHE A 30 -6.92 5.09 19.09
N ASP A 31 -7.47 5.81 20.07
CA ASP A 31 -8.88 5.68 20.45
C ASP A 31 -9.80 6.05 19.29
N THR A 32 -9.46 7.11 18.54
CA THR A 32 -10.19 7.50 17.32
C THR A 32 -10.13 6.41 16.26
N LEU A 33 -8.98 5.77 16.05
CA LEU A 33 -8.85 4.68 15.09
C LEU A 33 -9.67 3.45 15.50
N VAL A 34 -9.73 3.14 16.80
CA VAL A 34 -10.57 2.06 17.34
C VAL A 34 -12.05 2.35 17.13
N GLU A 35 -12.48 3.59 17.38
CA GLU A 35 -13.86 4.03 17.13
C GLU A 35 -14.22 3.90 15.64
N LEU A 36 -13.35 4.39 14.75
CA LEU A 36 -13.53 4.24 13.30
C LEU A 36 -13.62 2.77 12.88
N ALA A 37 -12.78 1.90 13.43
CA ALA A 37 -12.80 0.47 13.10
C ALA A 37 -14.12 -0.23 13.49
N ARG A 38 -14.76 0.22 14.57
CA ARG A 38 -16.00 -0.37 15.09
C ARG A 38 -17.24 0.18 14.40
N GLU A 39 -17.32 1.50 14.30
CA GLU A 39 -18.54 2.20 13.90
C GLU A 39 -18.56 2.55 12.41
N LYS A 40 -17.38 2.73 11.80
CA LYS A 40 -17.24 3.28 10.45
C LYS A 40 -16.04 2.70 9.66
N PRO A 41 -16.05 1.39 9.40
CA PRO A 41 -14.91 0.70 8.78
C PRO A 41 -14.53 1.26 7.40
N GLU A 42 -15.48 1.81 6.65
CA GLU A 42 -15.23 2.46 5.36
C GLU A 42 -14.44 3.77 5.51
N GLU A 43 -14.75 4.57 6.53
CA GLU A 43 -14.00 5.81 6.81
C GLU A 43 -12.54 5.49 7.22
N LEU A 44 -12.34 4.40 7.98
CA LEU A 44 -11.00 3.92 8.33
C LEU A 44 -10.19 3.50 7.09
N GLU A 45 -10.83 2.80 6.15
CA GLU A 45 -10.17 2.38 4.91
C GLU A 45 -9.83 3.57 4.01
N GLN A 46 -10.70 4.58 3.94
CA GLN A 46 -10.42 5.84 3.24
C GLN A 46 -9.24 6.60 3.88
N LEU A 47 -9.22 6.67 5.22
CA LEU A 47 -8.11 7.28 5.96
C LEU A 47 -6.78 6.59 5.64
N ARG A 48 -6.76 5.24 5.66
CA ARG A 48 -5.58 4.46 5.30
C ARG A 48 -5.11 4.77 3.88
N GLN A 49 -6.02 4.73 2.89
CA GLN A 49 -5.69 5.00 1.49
C GLN A 49 -5.13 6.41 1.28
N ARG A 50 -5.72 7.41 1.96
CA ARG A 50 -5.24 8.79 1.93
C ARG A 50 -3.81 8.88 2.45
N ILE A 51 -3.56 8.38 3.67
CA ILE A 51 -2.25 8.38 4.30
C ILE A 51 -1.20 7.69 3.42
N THR A 52 -1.53 6.53 2.86
CA THR A 52 -0.63 5.81 1.95
C THR A 52 -0.30 6.63 0.70
N ARG A 53 -1.30 7.28 0.11
CA ARG A 53 -1.08 8.15 -1.06
C ARG A 53 -0.18 9.33 -0.71
N ASP A 54 -0.39 9.94 0.45
CA ASP A 54 0.42 11.06 0.93
C ASP A 54 1.89 10.62 1.06
N VAL A 55 2.15 9.46 1.66
CA VAL A 55 3.51 8.86 1.75
C VAL A 55 4.12 8.66 0.36
N ILE A 56 3.40 8.04 -0.58
CA ILE A 56 3.91 7.79 -1.94
C ILE A 56 4.22 9.12 -2.64
N SER A 57 3.32 10.11 -2.52
CA SER A 57 3.49 11.42 -3.17
C SER A 57 4.66 12.22 -2.59
N SER A 58 5.00 12.01 -1.32
CA SER A 58 6.14 12.65 -0.66
C SER A 58 7.50 12.06 -1.07
N ALA A 59 7.51 10.86 -1.68
CA ALA A 59 8.73 10.20 -2.10
C ALA A 59 9.31 10.83 -3.38
N PRO A 60 10.64 10.72 -3.62
CA PRO A 60 11.26 11.16 -4.87
C PRO A 60 10.60 10.54 -6.11
N ASN A 61 10.43 11.31 -7.19
CA ASN A 61 9.71 10.89 -8.40
C ASN A 61 10.12 9.51 -8.94
N HIS A 62 11.42 9.19 -8.92
CA HIS A 62 11.93 7.91 -9.41
C HIS A 62 11.50 6.69 -8.56
N MET A 63 11.01 6.91 -7.34
CA MET A 63 10.53 5.87 -6.43
C MET A 63 9.00 5.73 -6.45
N GLN A 64 8.26 6.78 -6.83
CA GLN A 64 6.80 6.81 -6.73
C GLN A 64 6.13 5.67 -7.52
N GLU A 65 6.63 5.38 -8.72
CA GLU A 65 6.11 4.30 -9.57
C GLU A 65 6.31 2.93 -8.90
N ARG A 66 7.52 2.67 -8.37
CA ARG A 66 7.83 1.43 -7.64
C ARG A 66 6.96 1.30 -6.38
N LEU A 67 6.79 2.38 -5.62
CA LEU A 67 5.96 2.38 -4.41
C LEU A 67 4.49 2.16 -4.72
N SER A 68 3.98 2.70 -5.83
CA SER A 68 2.61 2.47 -6.29
C SER A 68 2.39 1.00 -6.67
N GLY A 69 3.35 0.38 -7.36
CA GLY A 69 3.32 -1.05 -7.65
C GLY A 69 3.34 -1.92 -6.38
N LEU A 70 4.15 -1.56 -5.39
CA LEU A 70 4.17 -2.24 -4.08
C LEU A 70 2.83 -2.08 -3.35
N GLN A 71 2.26 -0.88 -3.37
CA GLN A 71 0.95 -0.64 -2.75
C GLN A 71 -0.15 -1.49 -3.40
N PHE A 72 -0.12 -1.64 -4.73
CA PHE A 72 -1.03 -2.55 -5.42
C PHE A 72 -0.88 -4.00 -4.95
N GLN A 73 0.35 -4.50 -4.80
CA GLN A 73 0.60 -5.84 -4.28
C GLN A 73 0.04 -6.02 -2.86
N ILE A 74 0.25 -5.03 -1.99
CA ILE A 74 -0.29 -5.01 -0.62
C ILE A 74 -1.83 -5.03 -0.63
N ASP A 75 -2.47 -4.22 -1.50
CA ASP A 75 -3.92 -4.19 -1.59
C ASP A 75 -4.49 -5.53 -2.09
N MET A 76 -3.82 -6.16 -3.06
CA MET A 76 -4.21 -7.50 -3.53
C MET A 76 -4.02 -8.57 -2.44
N GLU A 77 -2.95 -8.48 -1.65
CA GLU A 77 -2.72 -9.36 -0.51
C GLU A 77 -3.84 -9.24 0.54
N ARG A 78 -4.24 -8.01 0.86
CA ARG A 78 -5.36 -7.77 1.79
C ARG A 78 -6.67 -8.34 1.26
N ARG A 79 -6.97 -8.13 -0.02
CA ARG A 79 -8.22 -8.60 -0.66
C ARG A 79 -8.32 -10.12 -0.74
N ARG A 80 -7.20 -10.82 -0.97
CA ARG A 80 -7.18 -12.28 -1.06
C ARG A 80 -7.13 -12.98 0.29
N SER A 81 -6.75 -12.26 1.34
CA SER A 81 -6.62 -12.82 2.68
C SER A 81 -7.98 -13.16 3.29
N SER A 82 -8.05 -14.30 3.97
CA SER A 82 -9.28 -14.81 4.60
C SER A 82 -9.72 -14.02 5.84
N SER A 83 -8.84 -13.23 6.45
CA SER A 83 -9.13 -12.39 7.60
C SER A 83 -8.16 -11.21 7.70
N ALA A 84 -8.50 -10.20 8.51
CA ALA A 84 -7.62 -9.06 8.77
C ALA A 84 -6.28 -9.48 9.42
N VAL A 85 -6.31 -10.52 10.27
CA VAL A 85 -5.11 -11.06 10.94
C VAL A 85 -4.21 -11.77 9.93
N SER A 86 -4.78 -12.59 9.03
CA SER A 86 -3.97 -13.26 8.01
C SER A 86 -3.33 -12.27 7.03
N ALA A 87 -4.06 -11.22 6.65
CA ALA A 87 -3.50 -10.11 5.87
C ALA A 87 -2.33 -9.43 6.60
N CYS A 88 -2.49 -9.14 7.89
CA CYS A 88 -1.45 -8.51 8.71
C CYS A 88 -0.17 -9.37 8.75
N LEU A 89 -0.30 -10.67 9.00
CA LEU A 89 0.83 -11.60 9.01
C LEU A 89 1.54 -11.64 7.66
N LYS A 90 0.78 -11.66 6.57
CA LYS A 90 1.36 -11.77 5.23
C LYS A 90 2.07 -10.49 4.80
N ILE A 91 1.49 -9.32 5.08
CA ILE A 91 2.16 -8.03 4.86
C ILE A 91 3.42 -7.93 5.73
N SER A 92 3.36 -8.38 6.98
CA SER A 92 4.54 -8.41 7.87
C SER A 92 5.64 -9.32 7.31
N SER A 93 5.30 -10.45 6.69
CA SER A 93 6.26 -11.31 5.98
C SER A 93 6.93 -10.55 4.83
N MET A 94 6.14 -9.90 3.97
CA MET A 94 6.67 -9.11 2.84
C MET A 94 7.63 -8.01 3.31
N MET A 95 7.31 -7.34 4.42
CA MET A 95 8.21 -6.34 5.02
C MET A 95 9.51 -6.94 5.54
N ASN A 96 9.45 -8.10 6.19
CA ASN A 96 10.64 -8.79 6.68
C ASN A 96 11.51 -9.32 5.54
N GLU A 97 10.91 -9.84 4.48
CA GLU A 97 11.62 -10.26 3.26
C GLU A 97 12.42 -9.08 2.68
N ALA A 98 11.79 -7.92 2.53
CA ALA A 98 12.48 -6.71 2.05
C ALA A 98 13.62 -6.25 2.98
N LEU A 99 13.47 -6.43 4.30
CA LEU A 99 14.52 -6.11 5.26
C LEU A 99 15.70 -7.08 5.16
N VAL A 100 15.44 -8.36 4.94
CA VAL A 100 16.47 -9.37 4.70
C VAL A 100 17.24 -9.05 3.42
N ASP A 101 16.53 -8.74 2.33
CA ASP A 101 17.15 -8.31 1.07
C ASP A 101 18.06 -7.09 1.27
N LEU A 102 17.57 -6.09 2.03
CA LEU A 102 18.36 -4.91 2.34
C LEU A 102 19.61 -5.27 3.16
N ARG A 103 19.47 -6.12 4.18
CA ARG A 103 20.60 -6.57 4.99
C ARG A 103 21.65 -7.27 4.15
N GLU A 104 21.25 -8.13 3.24
CA GLU A 104 22.15 -8.83 2.32
C GLU A 104 22.86 -7.84 1.38
N ALA A 105 22.10 -6.93 0.77
CA ALA A 105 22.64 -5.90 -0.11
C ALA A 105 23.68 -5.00 0.57
N LEU A 106 23.50 -4.72 1.87
CA LEU A 106 24.43 -3.92 2.66
C LEU A 106 25.63 -4.72 3.17
N SER A 107 25.44 -6.00 3.49
CA SER A 107 26.50 -6.85 4.08
C SER A 107 27.43 -7.42 3.02
N ASN A 108 26.87 -7.95 1.92
CA ASN A 108 27.60 -8.58 0.82
C ASN A 108 27.12 -8.03 -0.55
N PRO A 109 27.45 -6.78 -0.91
CA PRO A 109 26.89 -6.13 -2.10
C PRO A 109 27.18 -6.87 -3.42
N GLU A 110 28.40 -7.40 -3.59
CA GLU A 110 28.80 -8.12 -4.81
C GLU A 110 28.00 -9.41 -5.02
N GLU A 111 27.79 -10.16 -3.95
CA GLU A 111 27.04 -11.41 -3.96
C GLU A 111 25.55 -11.13 -4.23
N PHE A 112 24.99 -10.13 -3.55
CA PHE A 112 23.61 -9.69 -3.77
C PHE A 112 23.34 -9.29 -5.22
N LEU A 113 24.26 -8.52 -5.83
CA LEU A 113 24.14 -8.12 -7.25
C LEU A 113 24.28 -9.30 -8.21
N ARG A 114 25.13 -10.29 -7.89
CA ARG A 114 25.30 -11.51 -8.70
C ARG A 114 24.07 -12.41 -8.65
N ASN A 115 23.46 -12.54 -7.48
CA ASN A 115 22.33 -13.44 -7.25
C ASN A 115 20.97 -12.79 -7.55
N ARG A 116 20.95 -11.51 -7.89
CA ARG A 116 19.70 -10.81 -8.21
C ARG A 116 19.04 -11.49 -9.42
N PRO A 117 17.78 -11.95 -9.32
CA PRO A 117 17.10 -12.56 -10.45
C PRO A 117 17.01 -11.54 -11.58
N GLN A 118 17.71 -11.82 -12.68
CA GLN A 118 17.49 -11.10 -13.93
C GLN A 118 16.13 -11.52 -14.44
N HIS A 119 15.09 -10.73 -14.16
CA HIS A 119 13.76 -10.91 -14.73
C HIS A 119 13.81 -10.59 -16.23
N ARG A 120 14.41 -11.49 -17.02
CA ARG A 120 14.14 -11.62 -18.44
C ARG A 120 12.78 -12.31 -18.55
N ALA A 121 11.77 -11.54 -18.90
CA ALA A 121 10.51 -12.12 -19.34
C ALA A 121 10.71 -12.65 -20.76
N ASP A 122 10.38 -13.92 -20.99
CA ASP A 122 10.26 -14.46 -22.34
C ASP A 122 9.04 -13.81 -22.99
N VAL A 123 9.28 -12.85 -23.89
CA VAL A 123 8.22 -12.15 -24.62
C VAL A 123 7.61 -13.13 -25.61
N LEU A 124 6.44 -13.66 -25.27
CA LEU A 124 5.65 -14.50 -26.18
C LEU A 124 5.03 -13.61 -27.26
N ASP A 125 5.43 -13.81 -28.51
CA ASP A 125 4.81 -13.15 -29.66
C ASP A 125 3.51 -13.86 -30.03
N PHE A 126 2.38 -13.16 -29.89
CA PHE A 126 1.06 -13.65 -30.23
C PHE A 126 0.69 -13.45 -31.72
N SER A 127 1.60 -12.93 -32.55
CA SER A 127 1.37 -12.67 -33.99
C SER A 127 1.05 -13.94 -34.82
N SER A 128 1.49 -15.12 -34.37
CA SER A 128 1.36 -16.39 -35.10
C SER A 128 -0.07 -16.98 -35.12
N ALA A 129 -0.95 -16.58 -34.18
CA ALA A 129 -2.28 -17.17 -34.06
C ALA A 129 -3.28 -16.73 -35.17
N ARG A 130 -2.97 -15.66 -35.91
CA ARG A 130 -3.88 -15.10 -36.93
C ARG A 130 -3.67 -15.67 -38.34
N ALA A 131 -2.50 -16.26 -38.63
CA ALA A 131 -2.16 -16.74 -39.98
C ALA A 131 -2.86 -18.06 -40.37
N LYS A 132 -3.26 -18.90 -39.41
CA LYS A 132 -3.89 -20.19 -39.70
C LYS A 132 -5.38 -20.14 -40.03
N LYS A 133 -6.04 -18.98 -39.94
CA LYS A 133 -7.48 -18.82 -40.24
C LYS A 133 -7.79 -18.31 -41.66
N LEU A 134 -6.78 -17.95 -42.45
CA LEU A 134 -6.97 -17.36 -43.80
C LEU A 134 -6.64 -18.31 -44.97
N LEU A 135 -6.35 -19.59 -44.69
CA LEU A 135 -6.05 -20.62 -45.71
C LEU A 135 -7.02 -21.82 -45.64
N ALA A 136 -8.17 -21.64 -45.01
CA ALA A 136 -9.17 -22.70 -44.80
C ALA A 136 -10.59 -22.27 -45.23
N ASP A 137 -10.69 -21.41 -46.25
CA ASP A 137 -11.92 -21.13 -47.01
C ASP A 137 -11.70 -21.52 -48.48
#